data_AF-A0A2E1FIM0-F1
#
_entry.id   AF-A0A2E1FIM0-F1
#
_cell.length_a   1.000
_cell.length_b   1.000
_cell.length_c   1.000
_cell.angle_alpha   90.00
_cell.angle_beta   90.00
_cell.angle_gamma   90.00
#
_symmetry.space_group_name_H-M   'P 1'
#
loop_
_entity.id
_entity.type
_entity.pdbx_description
1 polymer ?
#
loop_
_entity_poly.entity_id
_entity_poly.type
_entity_poly.pdbx_seq_one_letter_code
_entity_poly.pdbx_strand_id
1 'polypeptide(L)'
;MRGPVVEYSPGNFPTGITSNGAIAYIDRDGVLNIGSSSYINKPEELKILENAPKVIGDLKRLGFYVCIVTNQSPIMRGLWDENQLYLIHQKLRELFLQQDQDAHFDMIITCPHRHRDNCNCRKPNPGMLQLADRMLRSENPPNTNSKLEIIKIDSEFKHVNWWKPKVQPKHELDLLVGDRNSDMGAGWAVGARLFRVPESIGINSVSQRIVNEKDKGDDFSPIR
;
A
#
# COMPACT_ATOMS: atom_id res chain seq x y z
N MET A 1 12.40 4.79 17.46
CA MET A 1 11.65 3.52 17.25
C MET A 1 12.11 2.90 15.95
N ARG A 2 12.01 1.56 15.78
CA ARG A 2 12.28 0.90 14.50
C ARG A 2 11.34 1.46 13.43
N GLY A 3 11.79 1.54 12.18
CA GLY A 3 10.98 1.97 11.05
C GLY A 3 10.06 0.86 10.49
N PRO A 4 9.19 1.15 9.52
CA PRO A 4 8.63 0.12 8.66
C PRO A 4 9.71 -0.65 7.90
N VAL A 5 9.36 -1.86 7.48
CA VAL A 5 10.14 -2.67 6.54
C VAL A 5 9.73 -2.29 5.13
N VAL A 6 10.69 -2.03 4.26
CA VAL A 6 10.49 -1.53 2.90
C VAL A 6 11.15 -2.47 1.91
N GLU A 7 10.39 -2.90 0.91
CA GLU A 7 10.89 -3.54 -0.30
C GLU A 7 10.67 -2.60 -1.47
N TYR A 8 11.73 -2.27 -2.20
CA TYR A 8 11.70 -1.30 -3.29
C TYR A 8 12.10 -1.94 -4.61
N SER A 9 11.27 -1.78 -5.64
CA SER A 9 11.48 -2.32 -7.00
C SER A 9 10.79 -1.41 -8.04
N PRO A 10 11.17 -0.13 -8.12
CA PRO A 10 10.46 0.87 -8.91
C PRO A 10 10.63 0.68 -10.41
N GLY A 11 9.74 1.29 -11.19
CA GLY A 11 10.00 1.57 -12.60
C GLY A 11 9.72 0.40 -13.53
N ASN A 12 9.10 -0.67 -13.02
CA ASN A 12 8.60 -1.78 -13.84
C ASN A 12 7.26 -1.35 -14.48
N PHE A 13 7.33 -0.51 -15.51
CA PHE A 13 6.18 -0.12 -16.33
C PHE A 13 6.11 -0.96 -17.61
N PRO A 14 4.90 -1.21 -18.15
CA PRO A 14 4.74 -1.89 -19.42
C PRO A 14 5.45 -1.14 -20.56
N THR A 15 5.84 -1.85 -21.61
CA THR A 15 6.52 -1.26 -22.78
C THR A 15 5.72 -0.09 -23.36
N GLY A 16 6.37 1.07 -23.47
CA GLY A 16 5.75 2.29 -24.00
C GLY A 16 4.95 3.11 -22.98
N ILE A 17 4.86 2.65 -21.73
CA ILE A 17 4.23 3.39 -20.63
C ILE A 17 5.31 4.02 -19.75
N THR A 18 5.12 5.29 -19.40
CA THR A 18 5.89 6.01 -18.39
C THR A 18 5.02 6.35 -17.20
N SER A 19 5.65 6.69 -16.07
CA SER A 19 4.90 7.13 -14.89
C SER A 19 4.12 8.41 -15.17
N ASN A 20 2.86 8.44 -14.73
CA ASN A 20 2.05 9.66 -14.68
C ASN A 20 2.25 10.44 -13.37
N GLY A 21 3.12 9.95 -12.47
CA GLY A 21 3.40 10.56 -11.16
C GLY A 21 2.42 10.19 -10.04
N ALA A 22 1.27 9.58 -10.36
CA ALA A 22 0.28 9.13 -9.38
C ALA A 22 0.74 7.87 -8.64
N ILE A 23 0.30 7.73 -7.39
CA ILE A 23 0.56 6.55 -6.57
C ILE A 23 -0.78 5.91 -6.17
N ALA A 24 -0.90 4.62 -6.49
CA ALA A 24 -1.93 3.75 -5.95
C ALA A 24 -1.41 3.07 -4.69
N TYR A 25 -1.88 3.53 -3.53
CA TYR A 25 -1.65 2.90 -2.23
C TYR A 25 -2.68 1.79 -2.02
N ILE A 26 -2.24 0.58 -1.73
CA ILE A 26 -3.14 -0.58 -1.68
C ILE A 26 -2.86 -1.37 -0.41
N ASP A 27 -3.88 -1.64 0.40
CA ASP A 27 -3.71 -2.62 1.48
C ASP A 27 -3.51 -4.03 0.93
N ARG A 28 -3.00 -4.94 1.75
CA ARG A 28 -2.69 -6.31 1.34
C ARG A 28 -3.83 -7.26 1.71
N ASP A 29 -3.99 -7.50 3.01
CA ASP A 29 -4.94 -8.47 3.55
C ASP A 29 -6.37 -7.90 3.48
N GLY A 30 -7.26 -8.62 2.80
CA GLY A 30 -8.63 -8.20 2.51
C GLY A 30 -8.82 -7.31 1.28
N VAL A 31 -7.73 -6.98 0.57
CA VAL A 31 -7.78 -6.15 -0.64
C VAL A 31 -7.14 -6.84 -1.84
N LEU A 32 -5.93 -7.39 -1.67
CA LEU A 32 -5.19 -8.15 -2.68
C LEU A 32 -5.26 -9.66 -2.45
N ASN A 33 -5.27 -10.08 -1.18
CA ASN A 33 -5.43 -11.46 -0.76
C ASN A 33 -6.54 -11.60 0.28
N ILE A 34 -7.05 -12.82 0.43
CA ILE A 34 -7.98 -13.16 1.51
C ILE A 34 -7.26 -12.91 2.85
N GLY A 35 -7.87 -12.11 3.72
CA GLY A 35 -7.37 -11.84 5.06
C GLY A 35 -7.53 -13.04 6.00
N SER A 36 -6.85 -13.00 7.14
CA SER A 36 -6.91 -14.04 8.16
C SER A 36 -6.93 -13.42 9.55
N SER A 37 -7.83 -13.90 10.42
CA SER A 37 -7.90 -13.49 11.83
C SER A 37 -6.64 -13.88 12.62
N SER A 38 -5.93 -14.92 12.16
CA SER A 38 -4.67 -15.39 12.74
C SER A 38 -3.46 -14.99 11.90
N TYR A 39 -3.61 -13.99 11.03
CA TYR A 39 -2.60 -13.56 10.06
C TYR A 39 -2.31 -14.60 8.98
N ILE A 40 -1.65 -14.16 7.90
CA ILE A 40 -1.00 -15.02 6.91
C ILE A 40 0.43 -15.20 7.41
N ASN A 41 0.78 -16.38 7.89
CA ASN A 41 2.05 -16.65 8.56
C ASN A 41 3.08 -17.30 7.67
N LYS A 42 2.65 -17.90 6.55
CA LYS A 42 3.52 -18.59 5.59
C LYS A 42 3.08 -18.33 4.15
N PRO A 43 3.97 -18.49 3.16
CA PRO A 43 3.64 -18.22 1.76
C PRO A 43 2.51 -19.13 1.24
N GLU A 44 2.42 -20.36 1.73
CA GLU A 44 1.42 -21.35 1.30
C GLU A 44 0.00 -21.01 1.77
N GLU A 45 -0.13 -20.15 2.79
CA GLU A 45 -1.43 -19.66 3.28
C GLU A 45 -1.98 -18.53 2.40
N LEU A 46 -1.14 -17.94 1.54
CA LEU A 46 -1.52 -16.80 0.72
C LEU A 46 -2.47 -17.22 -0.41
N LYS A 47 -3.67 -16.63 -0.40
CA LYS A 47 -4.68 -16.81 -1.47
C LYS A 47 -5.10 -15.45 -1.99
N ILE A 48 -4.74 -15.15 -3.24
CA ILE A 48 -5.07 -13.87 -3.87
C ILE A 48 -6.57 -13.79 -4.21
N LEU A 49 -7.12 -12.59 -4.12
CA LEU A 49 -8.51 -12.33 -4.48
C LEU A 49 -8.67 -12.29 -6.00
N GLU A 50 -9.85 -12.68 -6.47
CA GLU A 50 -10.16 -12.78 -7.90
C GLU A 50 -9.95 -11.43 -8.60
N ASN A 51 -9.35 -11.47 -9.79
CA ASN A 51 -9.03 -10.31 -10.64
C ASN A 51 -8.10 -9.26 -10.00
N ALA A 52 -7.62 -9.42 -8.76
CA ALA A 52 -6.70 -8.47 -8.15
C ALA A 52 -5.44 -8.25 -9.00
N PRO A 53 -4.79 -9.27 -9.60
CA PRO A 53 -3.65 -9.05 -10.49
C PRO A 53 -3.97 -8.20 -11.71
N LYS A 54 -5.11 -8.45 -12.36
CA LYS A 54 -5.56 -7.65 -13.51
C LYS A 54 -5.73 -6.18 -13.14
N VAL A 55 -6.32 -5.89 -11.98
CA VAL A 55 -6.53 -4.50 -11.54
C VAL A 55 -5.20 -3.79 -11.29
N ILE A 56 -4.18 -4.49 -10.78
CA ILE A 56 -2.84 -3.94 -10.64
C ILE A 56 -2.20 -3.70 -12.00
N GLY A 57 -2.30 -4.65 -12.93
CA GLY A 57 -1.84 -4.47 -14.30
C GLY A 57 -2.49 -3.26 -14.97
N ASP A 58 -3.80 -3.05 -14.79
CA ASP A 58 -4.53 -1.92 -15.33
C ASP A 58 -4.00 -0.58 -14.78
N LEU A 59 -3.70 -0.50 -13.47
CA LEU A 59 -3.06 0.67 -12.87
C LEU A 59 -1.65 0.93 -13.45
N LYS A 60 -0.85 -0.13 -13.64
CA LYS A 60 0.50 -0.02 -14.22
C LYS A 60 0.44 0.44 -15.67
N ARG A 61 -0.51 -0.07 -16.47
CA ARG A 61 -0.76 0.37 -17.86
C ARG A 61 -1.20 1.83 -17.95
N LEU A 62 -1.82 2.38 -16.90
CA LEU A 62 -2.17 3.80 -16.79
C LEU A 62 -1.03 4.69 -16.26
N GLY A 63 0.13 4.11 -15.95
CA GLY A 63 1.30 4.85 -15.48
C GLY A 63 1.33 5.11 -13.96
N PHE A 64 0.50 4.44 -13.17
CA PHE A 64 0.57 4.57 -11.70
C PHE A 64 1.82 3.85 -11.15
N TYR A 65 2.43 4.45 -10.14
CA TYR A 65 3.21 3.66 -9.19
C TYR A 65 2.26 2.87 -8.29
N VAL A 66 2.55 1.59 -8.07
CA VAL A 66 1.77 0.73 -7.18
C VAL A 66 2.56 0.46 -5.91
N CYS A 67 2.02 0.92 -4.77
CA CYS A 67 2.64 0.77 -3.46
C CYS A 67 1.71 0.00 -2.51
N ILE A 68 2.14 -1.17 -2.06
CA ILE A 68 1.44 -1.90 -1.01
C ILE A 68 1.79 -1.26 0.35
N VAL A 69 0.77 -0.95 1.15
CA VAL A 69 0.94 -0.39 2.51
C VAL A 69 0.19 -1.23 3.53
N THR A 70 0.91 -2.03 4.32
CA THR A 70 0.30 -3.06 5.18
C THR A 70 0.75 -3.01 6.64
N ASN A 71 -0.16 -3.36 7.56
CA ASN A 71 0.10 -3.44 9.00
C ASN A 71 0.35 -4.90 9.43
N GLN A 72 1.59 -5.30 9.65
CA GLN A 72 1.96 -6.68 10.05
C GLN A 72 2.51 -6.74 11.48
N SER A 73 1.60 -6.64 12.47
CA SER A 73 1.99 -6.77 13.89
C SER A 73 2.56 -8.12 14.36
N PRO A 74 2.40 -9.25 13.64
CA PRO A 74 3.04 -10.53 14.02
C PRO A 74 4.55 -10.43 14.26
N ILE A 75 5.23 -9.56 13.52
CA ILE A 75 6.69 -9.34 13.66
C ILE A 75 7.04 -8.88 15.07
N MET A 76 6.44 -7.78 15.55
CA MET A 76 6.68 -7.27 16.92
C MET A 76 5.94 -8.07 18.01
N ARG A 77 5.21 -9.12 17.62
CA ARG A 77 4.69 -10.15 18.53
C ARG A 77 5.61 -11.37 18.61
N GLY A 78 6.67 -11.45 17.80
CA GLY A 78 7.61 -12.57 17.78
C GLY A 78 7.07 -13.83 17.12
N LEU A 79 6.03 -13.72 16.28
CA LEU A 79 5.47 -14.89 15.57
C LEU A 79 6.33 -15.31 14.39
N TRP A 80 6.92 -14.34 13.68
CA TRP A 80 7.85 -14.53 12.57
C TRP A 80 8.62 -13.23 12.28
N ASP A 81 9.67 -13.31 11.45
CA ASP A 81 10.62 -12.22 11.20
C ASP A 81 10.47 -11.59 9.80
N GLU A 82 11.36 -10.65 9.47
CA GLU A 82 11.35 -9.99 8.16
C GLU A 82 11.69 -10.91 6.99
N ASN A 83 12.40 -12.02 7.23
CA ASN A 83 12.66 -13.02 6.19
C ASN A 83 11.36 -13.75 5.83
N GLN A 84 10.57 -14.14 6.83
CA GLN A 84 9.26 -14.76 6.59
C GLN A 84 8.31 -13.81 5.87
N LEU A 85 8.32 -12.51 6.23
CA LEU A 85 7.58 -11.47 5.52
C LEU A 85 7.95 -11.43 4.04
N TYR A 86 9.26 -11.41 3.75
CA TYR A 86 9.76 -11.38 2.40
C TYR A 86 9.34 -12.59 1.59
N LEU A 87 9.39 -13.80 2.16
CA LEU A 87 8.91 -15.01 1.47
C LEU A 87 7.42 -14.92 1.12
N ILE A 88 6.59 -14.35 2.02
CA ILE A 88 5.16 -14.12 1.75
C ILE A 88 4.99 -13.11 0.60
N HIS A 89 5.77 -12.02 0.60
CA HIS A 89 5.70 -11.01 -0.45
C HIS A 89 6.28 -11.48 -1.79
N GLN A 90 7.31 -12.32 -1.80
CA GLN A 90 7.80 -12.99 -3.00
C GLN A 90 6.69 -13.85 -3.60
N LYS A 91 6.01 -14.65 -2.78
CA LYS A 91 4.87 -15.45 -3.25
C LYS A 91 3.73 -14.58 -3.79
N LEU A 92 3.47 -13.43 -3.15
CA LEU A 92 2.49 -12.46 -3.66
C LEU A 92 2.86 -11.97 -5.07
N ARG A 93 4.10 -11.53 -5.26
CA ARG A 93 4.60 -11.06 -6.57
C ARG A 93 4.49 -12.15 -7.64
N GLU A 94 4.91 -13.37 -7.31
CA GLU A 94 4.81 -14.52 -8.21
C GLU A 94 3.35 -14.78 -8.65
N LEU A 95 2.42 -14.85 -7.69
CA LEU A 95 1.01 -15.11 -7.99
C LEU A 95 0.37 -14.01 -8.84
N PHE A 96 0.78 -12.75 -8.65
CA PHE A 96 0.30 -11.64 -9.45
C PHE A 96 0.84 -11.70 -10.89
N LEU A 97 2.16 -11.88 -11.05
CA LEU A 97 2.80 -11.95 -12.37
C LEU A 97 2.39 -13.20 -13.17
N GLN A 98 1.99 -14.27 -12.50
CA GLN A 98 1.43 -15.45 -13.16
C GLN A 98 0.08 -15.19 -13.85
N GLN A 99 -0.69 -14.21 -13.37
CA GLN A 99 -2.02 -13.90 -13.93
C GLN A 99 -2.01 -12.68 -14.84
N ASP A 100 -1.15 -11.69 -14.60
CA ASP A 100 -0.99 -10.52 -15.45
C ASP A 100 0.48 -10.06 -15.40
N GLN A 101 1.16 -10.08 -16.56
CA GLN A 101 2.59 -9.77 -16.67
C GLN A 101 2.93 -8.34 -16.25
N ASP A 102 1.97 -7.42 -16.26
CA ASP A 102 2.17 -6.02 -15.89
C ASP A 102 1.84 -5.77 -14.41
N ALA A 103 1.43 -6.78 -13.65
CA ALA A 103 1.00 -6.66 -12.26
C ALA A 103 2.17 -6.51 -11.27
N HIS A 104 3.02 -5.52 -11.52
CA HIS A 104 4.18 -5.20 -10.71
C HIS A 104 3.85 -4.26 -9.54
N PHE A 105 4.54 -4.47 -8.41
CA PHE A 105 4.54 -3.53 -7.28
C PHE A 105 5.87 -2.79 -7.22
N ASP A 106 5.82 -1.47 -7.32
CA ASP A 106 6.99 -0.60 -7.21
C ASP A 106 7.55 -0.58 -5.78
N MET A 107 6.68 -0.76 -4.78
CA MET A 107 7.08 -0.76 -3.38
C MET A 107 6.12 -1.55 -2.50
N ILE A 108 6.66 -2.21 -1.47
CA ILE A 108 5.88 -2.76 -0.36
C ILE A 108 6.41 -2.17 0.94
N ILE A 109 5.57 -1.42 1.66
CA ILE A 109 5.88 -0.86 2.98
C ILE A 109 5.04 -1.58 4.02
N THR A 110 5.73 -2.16 5.00
CA THR A 110 5.12 -2.92 6.08
C THR A 110 5.41 -2.27 7.42
N CYS A 111 4.37 -1.89 8.16
CA CYS A 111 4.51 -1.54 9.56
C CYS A 111 4.56 -2.82 10.42
N PRO A 112 5.69 -3.15 11.08
CA PRO A 112 5.80 -4.35 11.91
C PRO A 112 5.16 -4.18 13.31
N HIS A 113 4.79 -2.95 13.67
CA HIS A 113 4.45 -2.57 15.04
C HIS A 113 3.04 -2.99 15.47
N ARG A 114 2.90 -3.26 16.77
CA ARG A 114 1.64 -3.46 17.47
C ARG A 114 0.94 -2.11 17.67
N HIS A 115 -0.37 -2.14 17.90
CA HIS A 115 -1.14 -0.92 18.14
C HIS A 115 -0.58 -0.11 19.32
N ARG A 116 -0.22 -0.77 20.43
CA ARG A 116 0.34 -0.15 21.64
C ARG A 116 1.74 0.46 21.48
N ASP A 117 2.44 0.17 20.38
CA ASP A 117 3.81 0.66 20.20
C ASP A 117 3.84 2.13 19.80
N ASN A 118 2.70 2.76 19.46
CA ASN A 118 2.60 4.20 19.15
C ASN A 118 3.62 4.69 18.09
N CYS A 119 3.84 3.89 17.05
CA CYS A 119 4.72 4.26 15.96
C CYS A 119 4.02 5.21 14.95
N ASN A 120 4.82 5.93 14.17
CA ASN A 120 4.32 6.85 13.15
C ASN A 120 3.98 6.17 11.80
N CYS A 121 4.35 4.90 11.60
CA CYS A 121 4.06 4.18 10.35
C CYS A 121 2.75 3.39 10.36
N ARG A 122 2.25 2.95 11.52
CA ARG A 122 1.04 2.10 11.57
C ARG A 122 -0.20 2.88 11.12
N LYS A 123 -0.91 2.39 10.11
CA LYS A 123 -2.23 2.94 9.72
C LYS A 123 -3.17 2.95 10.94
N PRO A 124 -3.89 4.04 11.24
CA PRO A 124 -4.22 5.17 10.36
C PRO A 124 -3.16 6.28 10.22
N ASN A 125 -2.02 6.21 10.88
CA ASN A 125 -0.97 7.22 10.66
C ASN A 125 -0.47 7.17 9.20
N PRO A 126 -0.16 8.33 8.58
CA PRO A 126 0.19 8.40 7.16
C PRO A 126 1.66 8.08 6.88
N GLY A 127 2.46 7.69 7.88
CA GLY A 127 3.91 7.60 7.73
C GLY A 127 4.37 6.68 6.60
N MET A 128 3.67 5.56 6.35
CA MET A 128 3.98 4.70 5.19
C MET A 128 3.70 5.40 3.86
N LEU A 129 2.56 6.09 3.72
CA LEU A 129 2.18 6.75 2.48
C LEU A 129 3.08 7.96 2.18
N GLN A 130 3.42 8.73 3.21
CA GLN A 130 4.36 9.86 3.07
C GLN A 130 5.76 9.36 2.71
N LEU A 131 6.21 8.23 3.27
CA LEU A 131 7.48 7.61 2.90
C LEU A 131 7.48 7.14 1.44
N ALA A 132 6.41 6.47 1.00
CA ALA A 132 6.24 6.03 -0.38
C ALA A 132 6.26 7.23 -1.36
N ASP A 133 5.52 8.30 -1.03
CA ASP A 133 5.55 9.53 -1.82
C ASP A 133 6.96 10.12 -1.94
N ARG A 134 7.68 10.26 -0.82
CA ARG A 134 9.06 10.77 -0.82
C ARG A 134 9.99 9.93 -1.68
N MET A 135 9.86 8.61 -1.62
CA MET A 135 10.77 7.70 -2.33
C MET A 135 10.42 7.53 -3.82
N LEU A 136 9.14 7.37 -4.16
CA LEU A 136 8.69 7.13 -5.54
C LEU A 136 8.70 8.39 -6.40
N ARG A 137 8.59 9.58 -5.80
CA ARG A 137 8.66 10.86 -6.50
C ARG A 137 10.01 11.57 -6.37
N SER A 138 11.00 10.93 -5.75
CA SER A 138 12.35 11.51 -5.66
C SER A 138 13.01 11.52 -7.03
N GLU A 139 13.62 12.64 -7.41
CA GLU A 139 14.51 12.73 -8.59
C GLU A 139 15.77 11.87 -8.43
N ASN A 140 16.17 11.58 -7.19
CA ASN A 140 17.26 10.69 -6.82
C ASN A 140 16.70 9.54 -5.98
N PRO A 141 16.11 8.50 -6.59
CA PRO A 141 15.62 7.37 -5.83
C PRO A 141 16.80 6.66 -5.14
N PRO A 142 16.61 6.13 -3.92
CA PRO A 142 17.63 5.34 -3.25
C PRO A 142 18.10 4.20 -4.17
N ASN A 143 19.42 4.04 -4.33
CA ASN A 143 20.01 2.92 -5.05
C ASN A 143 19.94 1.67 -4.15
N THR A 144 18.73 1.13 -3.97
CA THR A 144 18.50 -0.04 -3.14
C THR A 144 18.24 -1.22 -4.06
N ASN A 145 19.27 -2.04 -4.24
CA ASN A 145 19.15 -3.34 -4.89
C ASN A 145 18.28 -4.25 -3.99
N SER A 146 16.96 -4.24 -4.21
CA SER A 146 15.94 -5.26 -3.83
C SER A 146 15.94 -5.85 -2.42
N LYS A 147 16.78 -5.38 -1.49
CA LYS A 147 16.91 -5.95 -0.15
C LYS A 147 16.01 -5.18 0.81
N LEU A 148 15.25 -5.93 1.61
CA LEU A 148 14.45 -5.42 2.71
C LEU A 148 15.23 -4.39 3.53
N GLU A 149 14.71 -3.17 3.65
CA GLU A 149 15.31 -2.13 4.46
C GLU A 149 14.38 -1.69 5.57
N ILE A 150 14.96 -1.33 6.72
CA ILE A 150 14.21 -0.72 7.82
C ILE A 150 14.46 0.78 7.75
N ILE A 151 13.48 1.52 7.21
CA ILE A 151 13.64 2.96 7.01
C ILE A 151 12.98 3.70 8.16
N LYS A 152 13.74 4.53 8.90
CA LYS A 152 13.15 5.34 9.96
C LYS A 152 12.13 6.33 9.39
N ILE A 153 11.02 6.48 10.10
CA ILE A 153 10.07 7.57 9.84
C ILE A 153 10.63 8.81 10.52
N ASP A 154 11.11 9.75 9.72
CA ASP A 154 11.70 11.01 10.16
C ASP A 154 10.66 11.93 10.82
N SER A 155 11.11 12.86 11.65
CA SER A 155 10.25 13.83 12.34
C SER A 155 9.58 14.84 11.39
N GLU A 156 10.07 14.95 10.16
CA GLU A 156 9.50 15.81 9.11
C GLU A 156 8.15 15.29 8.56
N PHE A 157 7.84 14.01 8.80
CA PHE A 157 6.57 13.43 8.40
C PHE A 157 5.42 14.11 9.16
N LYS A 158 4.60 14.86 8.42
CA LYS A 158 3.58 15.75 8.98
C LYS A 158 2.59 14.96 9.82
N HIS A 159 2.45 15.36 11.08
CA HIS A 159 1.37 14.90 11.95
C HIS A 159 0.02 15.35 11.41
N VAL A 160 -0.95 14.44 11.42
CA VAL A 160 -2.30 14.69 10.92
C VAL A 160 -3.11 15.40 11.98
N ASN A 161 -3.72 16.52 11.61
CA ASN A 161 -4.77 17.11 12.42
C ASN A 161 -6.12 16.55 11.97
N TRP A 162 -6.61 15.55 12.70
CA TRP A 162 -7.87 14.86 12.41
C TRP A 162 -9.10 15.77 12.47
N TRP A 163 -8.99 16.95 13.08
CA TRP A 163 -10.08 17.94 13.27
C TRP A 163 -10.17 18.99 12.16
N LYS A 164 -9.25 18.95 11.19
CA LYS A 164 -9.24 19.87 10.05
C LYS A 164 -9.83 19.22 8.79
N PRO A 165 -10.15 20.00 7.75
CA PRO A 165 -10.50 19.44 6.45
C PRO A 165 -9.40 18.53 5.90
N LYS A 166 -9.80 17.60 5.03
CA LYS A 166 -8.90 16.69 4.31
C LYS A 166 -7.80 17.49 3.62
N VAL A 167 -6.56 17.01 3.75
CA VAL A 167 -5.39 17.63 3.10
C VAL A 167 -5.54 17.50 1.58
N GLN A 168 -5.03 18.47 0.82
CA GLN A 168 -4.96 18.34 -0.65
C GLN A 168 -3.93 17.26 -1.03
N PRO A 169 -4.24 16.39 -2.01
CA PRO A 169 -3.28 15.40 -2.47
C PRO A 169 -2.11 16.07 -3.17
N LYS A 170 -0.95 15.42 -3.16
CA LYS A 170 0.21 15.85 -3.94
C LYS A 170 0.01 15.62 -5.44
N HIS A 171 -0.76 14.60 -5.81
CA HIS A 171 -1.20 14.36 -7.18
C HIS A 171 -2.69 14.01 -7.19
N GLU A 172 -3.47 14.59 -8.10
CA GLU A 172 -4.94 14.47 -8.07
C GLU A 172 -5.47 13.04 -8.24
N LEU A 173 -4.70 12.19 -8.91
CA LEU A 173 -5.05 10.79 -9.13
C LEU A 173 -4.60 9.86 -7.98
N ASP A 174 -3.82 10.35 -7.01
CA ASP A 174 -3.40 9.55 -5.86
C ASP A 174 -4.61 8.89 -5.21
N LEU A 175 -4.50 7.60 -4.94
CA LEU A 175 -5.60 6.81 -4.42
C LEU A 175 -5.13 5.86 -3.34
N LEU A 176 -6.04 5.54 -2.41
CA LEU A 176 -5.88 4.47 -1.45
C LEU A 176 -7.06 3.50 -1.55
N VAL A 177 -6.76 2.22 -1.69
CA VAL A 177 -7.73 1.11 -1.60
C VAL A 177 -7.52 0.34 -0.29
N GLY A 178 -8.59 0.18 0.50
CA GLY A 178 -8.52 -0.48 1.82
C GLY A 178 -9.87 -1.04 2.28
N ASP A 179 -9.87 -2.04 3.15
CA ASP A 179 -11.10 -2.62 3.72
C ASP A 179 -11.48 -1.98 5.07
N ARG A 180 -10.54 -1.31 5.77
CA ARG A 180 -10.72 -0.83 7.15
C ARG A 180 -10.69 0.69 7.28
N ASN A 181 -11.19 1.16 8.43
CA ASN A 181 -11.09 2.57 8.83
C ASN A 181 -9.64 3.04 8.96
N SER A 182 -8.72 2.15 9.32
CA SER A 182 -7.29 2.49 9.38
C SER A 182 -6.76 2.93 8.01
N ASP A 183 -7.22 2.29 6.94
CA ASP A 183 -6.73 2.57 5.59
C ASP A 183 -7.30 3.89 5.10
N MET A 184 -8.61 4.06 5.27
CA MET A 184 -9.27 5.32 4.94
C MET A 184 -8.66 6.49 5.70
N GLY A 185 -8.32 6.32 6.98
CA GLY A 185 -7.64 7.34 7.78
C GLY A 185 -6.25 7.71 7.23
N ALA A 186 -5.46 6.70 6.85
CA ALA A 186 -4.14 6.93 6.27
C ALA A 186 -4.22 7.63 4.90
N GLY A 187 -5.14 7.23 4.04
CA GLY A 187 -5.36 7.86 2.74
C GLY A 187 -5.90 9.28 2.87
N TRP A 188 -6.86 9.49 3.79
CA TRP A 188 -7.43 10.80 4.07
C TRP A 188 -6.35 11.79 4.52
N ALA A 189 -5.44 11.33 5.36
CA ALA A 189 -4.33 12.12 5.89
C ALA A 189 -3.34 12.63 4.83
N VAL A 190 -3.26 11.99 3.66
CA VAL A 190 -2.44 12.43 2.52
C VAL A 190 -3.26 13.00 1.36
N GLY A 191 -4.58 13.14 1.53
CA GLY A 191 -5.47 13.71 0.53
C GLY A 191 -5.88 12.77 -0.60
N ALA A 192 -5.43 11.50 -0.58
CA ALA A 192 -5.70 10.54 -1.64
C ALA A 192 -7.21 10.28 -1.83
N ARG A 193 -7.63 9.97 -3.04
CA ARG A 193 -8.96 9.42 -3.34
C ARG A 193 -9.13 8.10 -2.58
N LEU A 194 -10.25 7.92 -1.90
CA LEU A 194 -10.43 6.78 -0.99
C LEU A 194 -11.36 5.77 -1.63
N PHE A 195 -11.01 4.49 -1.60
CA PHE A 195 -11.86 3.44 -2.13
C PHE A 195 -11.95 2.32 -1.10
N ARG A 196 -13.09 2.28 -0.42
CA ARG A 196 -13.37 1.21 0.53
C ARG A 196 -13.87 -0.02 -0.21
N VAL A 197 -13.34 -1.18 0.15
CA VAL A 197 -13.72 -2.46 -0.45
C VAL A 197 -14.22 -3.46 0.59
N PRO A 198 -15.16 -4.35 0.25
CA PRO A 198 -15.48 -5.51 1.08
C PRO A 198 -14.33 -6.51 1.09
N GLU A 199 -13.93 -7.02 2.25
CA GLU A 199 -12.83 -8.00 2.40
C GLU A 199 -13.01 -9.26 1.53
N SER A 200 -14.26 -9.65 1.25
CA SER A 200 -14.59 -10.83 0.43
C SER A 200 -14.40 -10.62 -1.08
N ILE A 201 -14.29 -9.38 -1.55
CA ILE A 201 -14.17 -9.04 -2.98
C ILE A 201 -12.84 -8.31 -3.26
N GLY A 202 -12.38 -7.49 -2.30
CA GLY A 202 -11.17 -6.71 -2.41
C GLY A 202 -11.21 -5.67 -3.53
N ILE A 203 -10.02 -5.40 -4.09
CA ILE A 203 -9.81 -4.34 -5.08
C ILE A 203 -10.67 -4.48 -6.34
N ASN A 204 -11.08 -5.70 -6.68
CA ASN A 204 -11.92 -5.94 -7.86
C ASN A 204 -13.26 -5.18 -7.79
N SER A 205 -13.82 -4.99 -6.59
CA SER A 205 -15.09 -4.26 -6.38
C SER A 205 -15.06 -2.80 -6.84
N VAL A 206 -13.86 -2.22 -6.98
CA VAL A 206 -13.65 -0.82 -7.37
C VAL A 206 -12.82 -0.68 -8.65
N SER A 207 -12.58 -1.77 -9.38
CA SER A 207 -11.71 -1.80 -10.57
C SER A 207 -12.05 -0.71 -11.61
N GLN A 208 -13.33 -0.49 -11.89
CA GLN A 208 -13.79 0.56 -12.83
C GLN A 208 -13.75 1.96 -12.23
N ARG A 209 -13.82 2.08 -10.90
CA ARG A 209 -13.84 3.37 -10.19
C ARG A 209 -12.45 3.97 -10.09
N ILE A 210 -11.45 3.15 -9.73
CA ILE A 210 -10.09 3.64 -9.47
C ILE A 210 -9.39 4.16 -10.74
N VAL A 211 -9.75 3.61 -11.91
CA VAL A 211 -9.25 4.04 -13.23
C VAL A 211 -10.00 5.25 -13.79
N ASN A 212 -11.16 5.60 -13.22
CA ASN A 212 -11.90 6.79 -13.60
C ASN A 212 -11.33 8.01 -12.88
N GLU A 213 -10.64 8.87 -13.62
CA GLU A 213 -10.02 10.11 -13.10
C GLU A 213 -11.06 11.10 -12.52
N LYS A 214 -12.32 11.00 -12.96
CA LYS A 214 -13.42 11.84 -12.45
C LYS A 214 -14.02 11.33 -11.14
N ASP A 215 -13.83 10.06 -10.80
CA ASP A 215 -14.27 9.51 -9.51
C ASP A 215 -13.36 10.07 -8.41
N LYS A 216 -13.98 10.72 -7.41
CA LYS A 216 -13.28 11.37 -6.29
C LYS A 216 -13.04 10.43 -5.10
N GLY A 217 -13.54 9.20 -5.18
CA GLY A 217 -13.52 8.24 -4.10
C GLY A 217 -14.66 8.45 -3.10
N ASP A 218 -14.67 7.61 -2.07
CA ASP A 218 -15.65 7.58 -1.00
C ASP A 218 -15.39 8.68 0.03
N ASP A 219 -16.46 9.22 0.59
CA ASP A 219 -16.39 10.12 1.73
C ASP A 219 -15.93 9.38 2.98
N PHE A 220 -15.03 10.02 3.74
CA PHE A 220 -14.56 9.51 5.02
C PHE A 220 -14.40 10.65 6.02
N SER A 221 -14.93 10.44 7.22
CA SER A 221 -14.75 11.34 8.35
C SER A 221 -13.95 10.63 9.45
N PRO A 222 -12.75 11.14 9.82
CA PRO A 222 -11.91 10.50 10.83
C PRO A 222 -12.42 10.70 12.27
N ILE A 223 -13.49 11.47 12.50
CA ILE A 223 -13.99 11.88 13.82
C ILE A 223 -15.44 11.42 14.06
N ARG A 224 -15.79 10.21 13.64
CA ARG A 224 -17.08 9.61 14.04
C ARG A 224 -16.91 8.72 15.25
#